data_AF-A0A9P8Q1Z3-F1
#
_entry.id   AF-A0A9P8Q1Z3-F1
#
_cell.length_a   1.000
_cell.length_b   1.000
_cell.length_c   1.000
_cell.angle_alpha   90.00
_cell.angle_beta   90.00
_cell.angle_gamma   90.00
#
_symmetry.space_group_name_H-M   'P 1'
#
loop_
_entity.id
_entity.type
_entity.pdbx_description
1 polymer ?
#
loop_
_entity_poly.entity_id
_entity_poly.type
_entity_poly.pdbx_seq_one_letter_code
_entity_poly.pdbx_strand_id
1 'polypeptide(L)'
;MTNQEDPEIPITTISRIFQTVTFQNEETRITKQTLQLSSKYLELFVKEAILRSDEARLQREIDQKQGTVNKGEIPGLNDQLDEDSNAVGCLTVKDLEEISGLLVMDF
;
A
#
# COMPACT_ATOMS: atom_id res chain seq x y z
N MET A 1 6.76 -11.55 24.48
CA MET A 1 5.64 -11.08 23.64
C MET A 1 5.63 -9.57 23.73
N THR A 2 6.30 -8.89 22.81
CA THR A 2 6.25 -7.42 22.73
C THR A 2 4.91 -7.07 22.10
N ASN A 3 3.99 -6.51 22.90
CA ASN A 3 2.82 -5.81 22.36
C ASN A 3 3.35 -4.60 21.59
N GLN A 4 3.65 -4.76 20.30
CA GLN A 4 3.79 -3.61 19.42
C GLN A 4 2.38 -3.06 19.24
N GLU A 5 2.11 -1.91 19.87
CA GLU A 5 0.89 -1.16 19.59
C GLU A 5 0.88 -0.85 18.09
N ASP A 6 -0.22 -1.18 17.41
CA ASP A 6 -0.40 -0.84 16.01
C ASP A 6 -0.22 0.67 15.85
N PRO A 7 0.54 1.14 14.85
CA PRO A 7 0.75 2.57 14.64
C PRO A 7 -0.59 3.26 14.35
N GLU A 8 -1.05 4.09 15.29
CA GLU A 8 -2.33 4.79 15.18
C GLU A 8 -2.12 6.22 14.63
N ILE A 9 -2.97 6.62 13.68
CA ILE A 9 -2.94 7.96 13.11
C ILE A 9 -3.47 8.95 14.16
N PRO A 10 -2.69 10.00 14.54
CA PRO A 10 -3.15 10.97 15.53
C PRO A 10 -4.43 11.69 15.08
N ILE A 11 -5.46 11.67 15.91
CA ILE A 11 -6.77 12.31 15.63
C ILE A 11 -6.66 13.81 15.36
N THR A 12 -5.64 14.47 15.93
CA THR A 12 -5.37 15.89 15.72
C THR A 12 -4.91 16.18 14.30
N THR A 13 -4.16 15.26 13.69
CA THR A 13 -3.73 15.36 12.28
C THR A 13 -4.94 15.24 11.35
N ILE A 14 -5.80 14.26 11.59
CA ILE A 14 -7.03 14.05 10.80
C ILE A 14 -7.95 15.26 10.91
N SER A 15 -8.14 15.80 12.12
CA SER A 15 -8.92 17.01 12.35
C SER A 15 -8.38 18.21 11.56
N ARG A 16 -7.05 18.39 11.53
CA ARG A 16 -6.42 19.44 10.73
C ARG A 16 -6.66 19.23 9.24
N ILE A 17 -6.49 18.00 8.72
CA ILE A 17 -6.74 17.68 7.31
C ILE A 17 -8.18 18.07 6.94
N PHE A 18 -9.17 17.61 7.69
CA PHE A 18 -10.57 17.95 7.39
C PHE A 18 -10.82 19.45 7.38
N GLN A 19 -10.26 20.19 8.33
CA GLN A 19 -10.45 21.64 8.43
C GLN A 19 -9.72 22.42 7.31
N THR A 20 -8.55 21.95 6.86
CA THR A 20 -7.72 22.71 5.91
C THR A 20 -7.99 22.38 4.45
N VAL A 21 -8.38 21.14 4.13
CA VAL A 21 -8.53 20.68 2.74
C VAL A 21 -9.93 20.19 2.39
N THR A 22 -10.77 19.82 3.36
CA THR A 22 -12.07 19.18 3.06
C THR A 22 -13.26 20.08 3.28
N PHE A 23 -13.31 20.79 4.41
CA PHE A 23 -14.46 21.65 4.74
C PHE A 23 -14.41 22.94 3.93
N GLN A 24 -15.48 23.20 3.19
CA GLN A 24 -15.65 24.43 2.42
C GLN A 24 -16.09 25.61 3.30
N ASN A 25 -16.73 25.34 4.44
CA ASN A 25 -17.20 26.35 5.39
C ASN A 25 -16.34 26.30 6.67
N GLU A 26 -15.81 27.44 7.08
CA GLU A 26 -14.96 27.59 8.27
C GLU A 26 -15.69 27.24 9.58
N GLU A 27 -17.01 27.35 9.62
CA GLU A 27 -17.84 27.00 10.79
C GLU A 27 -18.13 25.51 10.90
N THR A 28 -17.83 24.70 9.89
CA THR A 28 -18.03 23.26 9.95
C THR A 28 -17.23 22.65 11.11
N ARG A 29 -17.87 21.77 11.89
CA ARG A 29 -17.26 21.06 13.01
C ARG A 29 -17.51 19.56 12.85
N ILE A 30 -16.54 18.77 13.28
CA ILE A 30 -16.59 17.31 13.28
C ILE A 30 -16.51 16.80 14.71
N THR A 31 -17.31 15.80 15.04
CA THR A 31 -17.31 15.24 16.40
C THR A 31 -16.05 14.41 16.63
N LYS A 32 -15.64 14.30 17.90
CA LYS A 32 -14.50 13.44 18.29
C LYS A 32 -14.73 11.98 17.89
N GLN A 33 -15.96 11.47 18.04
CA GLN A 33 -16.29 10.10 17.67
C GLN A 33 -16.14 9.85 16.17
N THR A 34 -16.58 10.80 15.34
CA THR A 34 -16.40 10.72 13.89
C THR A 34 -14.91 10.75 13.52
N LEU A 35 -14.10 11.61 14.16
CA LEU A 35 -12.65 11.64 13.94
C LEU A 35 -11.97 10.32 14.30
N GLN A 36 -12.39 9.67 15.38
CA GLN A 36 -11.87 8.36 15.78
C GLN A 36 -12.23 7.29 14.74
N LEU A 37 -13.46 7.31 14.22
CA LEU A 37 -13.88 6.40 13.16
C LEU A 37 -13.10 6.66 11.86
N SER A 38 -12.92 7.92 11.47
CA SER A 38 -12.09 8.29 10.31
C SER A 38 -10.65 7.82 10.46
N SER A 39 -10.08 7.83 11.68
CA SER A 39 -8.75 7.29 11.94
C SER A 39 -8.67 5.80 11.59
N LYS A 40 -9.64 5.01 12.07
CA LYS A 40 -9.70 3.57 11.76
C LYS A 40 -9.97 3.28 10.29
N TYR A 41 -10.79 4.10 9.64
CA TYR A 41 -11.03 4.00 8.20
C TYR A 41 -9.77 4.28 7.38
N LEU A 42 -9.01 5.34 7.71
CA LEU A 42 -7.74 5.65 7.05
C LEU A 42 -6.68 4.57 7.31
N GLU A 43 -6.63 4.02 8.52
CA GLU A 43 -5.76 2.90 8.86
C GLU A 43 -6.07 1.67 7.97
N LEU A 44 -7.34 1.34 7.82
CA LEU A 44 -7.79 0.24 6.95
C LEU A 44 -7.44 0.51 5.48
N PHE A 45 -7.69 1.73 4.99
CA PHE A 45 -7.35 2.14 3.64
C PHE A 45 -5.85 1.95 3.34
N VAL A 46 -4.97 2.39 4.25
CA VAL A 46 -3.52 2.26 4.07
C VAL A 46 -3.10 0.79 4.10
N LYS A 47 -3.64 -0.01 5.03
CA LYS A 47 -3.35 -1.45 5.10
C LYS A 47 -3.78 -2.16 3.82
N GLU A 48 -4.96 -1.84 3.30
CA GLU A 48 -5.47 -2.43 2.06
C GLU A 48 -4.62 -2.04 0.84
N ALA A 49 -4.20 -0.77 0.76
CA ALA A 49 -3.31 -0.30 -0.29
C ALA A 49 -1.98 -1.07 -0.31
N ILE A 50 -1.39 -1.30 0.87
CA ILE A 50 -0.14 -2.06 1.01
C ILE A 50 -0.33 -3.51 0.59
N LEU A 51 -1.38 -4.18 1.10
CA LEU A 51 -1.64 -5.59 0.81
C LEU A 51 -1.89 -5.84 -0.69
N ARG A 52 -2.75 -5.03 -1.32
CA ARG A 52 -3.05 -5.16 -2.75
C ARG A 52 -1.86 -4.83 -3.64
N SER A 53 -1.04 -3.84 -3.24
CA SER A 53 0.20 -3.54 -3.96
C SER A 53 1.17 -4.73 -3.91
N ASP A 54 1.28 -5.40 -2.76
CA ASP A 54 2.12 -6.59 -2.63
C ASP A 54 1.60 -7.77 -3.44
N GLU A 55 0.29 -7.99 -3.44
CA GLU A 55 -0.35 -9.01 -4.26
C GLU A 55 -0.11 -8.76 -5.77
N ALA A 56 -0.28 -7.53 -6.24
CA ALA A 56 0.00 -7.15 -7.63
C ALA A 56 1.47 -7.37 -8.00
N ARG A 57 2.41 -7.03 -7.10
CA ARG A 57 3.85 -7.29 -7.28
C ARG A 57 4.12 -8.79 -7.44
N LEU A 58 3.59 -9.61 -6.54
CA LEU A 58 3.77 -11.07 -6.58
C LEU A 58 3.18 -11.67 -7.85
N GLN A 59 1.98 -11.23 -8.26
CA GLN A 59 1.34 -11.71 -9.49
C GLN A 59 2.20 -11.39 -10.72
N ARG A 60 2.74 -10.17 -10.80
CA ARG A 60 3.63 -9.75 -11.90
C ARG A 60 4.90 -10.59 -11.97
N GLU A 61 5.51 -10.92 -10.82
CA GLU A 61 6.67 -11.81 -10.76
C GLU A 61 6.34 -13.24 -11.25
N ILE A 62 5.15 -13.74 -10.93
CA ILE A 62 4.67 -15.05 -11.40
C ILE A 62 4.48 -15.03 -12.93
N ASP A 63 3.82 -14.00 -13.47
CA ASP A 63 3.55 -13.87 -14.90
C ASP A 63 4.84 -13.77 -15.73
N GLN A 64 5.84 -13.05 -15.23
CA GLN A 64 7.16 -12.95 -15.86
C GLN A 64 7.88 -14.31 -15.92
N LYS A 65 7.81 -15.11 -14.85
CA LYS A 65 8.41 -16.45 -14.79
C LYS A 65 7.70 -17.45 -15.71
N GLN A 66 6.39 -17.32 -15.90
CA GLN A 66 5.63 -18.20 -16.81
C GLN A 66 5.89 -17.87 -18.30
N GLY A 67 6.12 -16.60 -18.64
CA GLY A 67 6.47 -16.18 -20.01
C GLY A 67 7.81 -16.72 -20.54
N THR A 68 8.76 -17.03 -19.65
CA THR A 68 10.06 -17.59 -20.02
C THR A 68 10.07 -19.09 -20.34
N VAL A 69 9.02 -19.84 -20.00
CA VAL A 69 8.99 -21.31 -20.19
C VAL A 69 8.71 -21.73 -21.64
N ASN A 70 8.28 -20.81 -22.52
CA ASN A 70 8.01 -21.11 -23.94
C ASN A 70 9.14 -20.76 -24.92
N LYS A 71 10.32 -20.35 -24.45
CA LYS A 71 11.53 -20.24 -25.29
C LYS A 71 12.53 -21.29 -24.83
N GLY A 72 12.83 -22.24 -25.72
CA GLY A 72 13.58 -23.46 -25.45
C GLY A 72 14.84 -23.32 -24.59
N GLU A 73 15.10 -24.38 -23.84
CA GLU A 73 16.15 -24.61 -22.86
C GLU A 73 17.54 -24.04 -23.21
N ILE A 74 18.21 -23.47 -22.20
CA ILE A 74 19.60 -23.82 -21.89
C ILE A 74 19.73 -23.95 -20.36
N PRO A 75 20.12 -25.12 -19.82
CA PRO A 75 20.44 -25.29 -18.40
C PRO A 75 21.86 -24.81 -18.13
N GLY A 76 22.00 -23.87 -17.18
CA GLY A 76 23.28 -23.46 -16.60
C GLY A 76 23.76 -22.08 -17.04
N LEU A 77 23.33 -21.04 -16.32
CA LEU A 77 24.10 -19.81 -16.14
C LEU A 77 23.76 -19.17 -14.79
N ASN A 78 24.71 -19.35 -13.88
CA ASN A 78 25.11 -18.47 -12.79
C ASN A 78 24.09 -18.05 -11.73
N ASP A 79 24.29 -18.71 -10.59
CA ASP A 79 24.20 -18.20 -9.22
C ASP A 79 25.03 -16.91 -9.02
N GLN A 80 24.69 -15.84 -9.75
CA GLN A 80 25.06 -14.48 -9.38
C GLN A 80 23.96 -13.96 -8.47
N LEU A 81 24.16 -14.24 -7.18
CA LEU A 81 23.59 -13.45 -6.10
C LEU A 81 24.09 -12.03 -6.30
N ASP A 82 23.31 -11.22 -7.01
CA ASP A 82 23.55 -9.79 -7.12
C ASP A 82 23.55 -9.21 -5.70
N GLU A 83 24.70 -8.66 -5.30
CA GLU A 83 24.97 -8.00 -4.01
C GLU A 83 24.22 -6.65 -3.86
N ASP A 84 23.04 -6.52 -4.47
CA ASP A 84 22.10 -5.39 -4.34
C ASP A 84 20.72 -5.88 -3.85
N SER A 85 20.76 -6.83 -2.92
CA SER A 85 19.62 -7.56 -2.34
C SER A 85 18.63 -6.72 -1.51
N ASN A 86 18.71 -5.39 -1.57
CA ASN A 86 17.73 -4.49 -0.94
C ASN A 86 16.56 -4.09 -1.84
N ALA A 87 16.54 -4.46 -3.12
CA ALA A 87 15.44 -4.12 -4.04
C ALA A 87 14.54 -5.33 -4.41
N VAL A 88 14.99 -6.56 -4.16
CA VAL A 88 14.21 -7.78 -4.43
C VAL A 88 13.26 -8.00 -3.26
N GLY A 89 12.03 -7.45 -3.38
CA GLY A 89 11.00 -7.59 -2.35
C GLY A 89 10.41 -6.28 -1.83
N CYS A 90 10.87 -5.13 -2.31
CA CYS A 90 10.30 -3.85 -1.90
C CYS A 90 9.12 -3.45 -2.78
N LEU A 91 8.09 -2.89 -2.14
CA LEU A 91 6.99 -2.23 -2.85
C LEU A 91 7.50 -0.97 -3.55
N THR A 92 7.16 -0.84 -4.83
CA THR A 92 7.48 0.32 -5.65
C THR A 92 6.22 1.12 -5.97
N VAL A 93 6.40 2.35 -6.45
CA VAL A 93 5.28 3.20 -6.87
C VAL A 93 4.42 2.54 -7.97
N LYS A 94 5.03 1.72 -8.83
CA LYS A 94 4.32 1.02 -9.91
C LYS A 94 3.29 0.02 -9.37
N ASP A 95 3.57 -0.61 -8.23
CA ASP A 95 2.69 -1.60 -7.62
C ASP A 95 1.43 -0.92 -7.05
N LEU A 96 1.60 0.28 -6.48
CA LEU A 96 0.49 1.10 -6.02
C LEU A 96 -0.32 1.69 -7.19
N GLU A 97 0.35 2.15 -8.26
CA GLU A 97 -0.32 2.70 -9.44
C GLU A 97 -1.24 1.67 -10.10
N GLU A 98 -0.80 0.41 -10.20
CA GLU A 98 -1.56 -0.69 -10.79
C GLU A 98 -2.90 -0.94 -10.07
N ILE A 99 -2.91 -0.83 -8.74
CA ILE A 99 -4.11 -1.08 -7.92
C ILE A 99 -4.90 0.19 -7.59
N SER A 100 -4.33 1.38 -7.82
CA SER A 100 -4.89 2.67 -7.37
C SER A 100 -6.32 2.93 -7.88
N GLY A 101 -6.61 2.59 -9.14
CA GLY A 101 -7.92 2.79 -9.74
C GLY A 101 -9.01 1.94 -9.08
N LEU A 102 -8.72 0.67 -8.81
CA LEU A 102 -9.65 -0.23 -8.11
C LEU A 102 -9.77 0.15 -6.63
N LEU A 103 -8.65 0.51 -5.99
CA LEU A 103 -8.62 0.94 -4.59
C LEU A 103 -9.51 2.17 -4.35
N VAL A 104 -9.51 3.16 -5.26
CA VAL A 104 -10.35 4.35 -5.15
C VAL A 104 -11.84 4.07 -5.42
N MET A 105 -12.18 3.00 -6.14
CA MET A 105 -13.60 2.65 -6.34
C MET A 105 -14.23 1.97 -5.12
N ASP A 106 -13.42 1.34 -4.27
CA ASP A 106 -13.89 0.67 -3.06
C ASP A 106 -14.12 1.63 -1.87
N PHE A 107 -13.54 2.83 -1.92
CA PHE A 107 -13.51 3.82 -0.82
C PHE A 107 -14.17 5.14 -1.22
#